data_AF-K5YWL4-F1
#
_entry.id   AF-K5YWL4-F1
#
_cell.length_a   1.000
_cell.length_b   1.000
_cell.length_c   1.000
_cell.angle_alpha   90.00
_cell.angle_beta   90.00
_cell.angle_gamma   90.00
#
_symmetry.space_group_name_H-M   'P 1'
#
loop_
_entity.id
_entity.type
_entity.pdbx_description
1 polymer ?
#
loop_
_entity_poly.entity_id
_entity_poly.type
_entity_poly.pdbx_seq_one_letter_code
_entity_poly.pdbx_strand_id
1 'polypeptide(L)'
;MIDFSDDEILAERRTADGKRFLYFLGTDVLPYWEQRFWTVVLDTGADGVGVPVRYGTVASASVGWTLRQLLCIARARMTLEQARAPEGGALAVLEALGKAIRLLPPGDPLGGGVSFAPGVLPSPYGWTEARSGELDLVLCPDPESRDEGIVPEQLIIVVDEALREWAERAPYISRLWTCRNAVREALAAEIRRVRLARVAAGEAGAAG
;
A
#
# COMPACT_ATOMS: atom_id res chain seq x y z
N MET A 1 15.32 12.11 10.99
CA MET A 1 16.17 11.00 10.52
C MET A 1 15.87 9.82 11.43
N ILE A 2 15.34 8.74 10.89
CA ILE A 2 15.02 7.58 11.71
C ILE A 2 16.29 6.73 11.79
N ASP A 3 16.88 6.62 12.98
CA ASP A 3 18.05 5.80 13.26
C ASP A 3 17.60 4.34 13.40
N PHE A 4 17.71 3.57 12.32
CA PHE A 4 17.74 2.11 12.37
C PHE A 4 19.13 1.67 11.98
N SER A 5 19.61 0.57 12.57
CA SER A 5 20.83 -0.04 12.07
C SER A 5 20.55 -0.69 10.72
N ASP A 6 21.47 -0.59 9.77
CA ASP A 6 21.33 -1.23 8.44
C ASP A 6 21.04 -2.75 8.56
N ASP A 7 21.51 -3.37 9.64
CA ASP A 7 21.33 -4.78 9.97
C ASP A 7 19.87 -5.16 10.26
N GLU A 8 19.00 -4.19 10.60
CA GLU A 8 17.57 -4.41 10.86
C GLU A 8 16.72 -4.36 9.58
N ILE A 9 17.29 -3.89 8.46
CA ILE A 9 16.59 -3.74 7.18
C ILE A 9 16.66 -5.06 6.39
N LEU A 10 15.53 -5.76 6.31
CA LEU A 10 15.41 -7.00 5.55
C LEU A 10 15.27 -6.78 4.04
N ALA A 11 14.66 -5.65 3.66
CA ALA A 11 14.51 -5.26 2.26
C ALA A 11 14.32 -3.75 2.13
N GLU A 12 14.89 -3.18 1.06
CA GLU A 12 14.58 -1.84 0.57
C GLU A 12 13.77 -1.94 -0.72
N ARG A 13 12.69 -1.16 -0.81
CA ARG A 13 11.95 -0.92 -2.06
C ARG A 13 11.82 0.57 -2.31
N ARG A 14 11.54 0.93 -3.56
CA ARG A 14 11.32 2.31 -3.97
C ARG A 14 10.09 2.41 -4.86
N THR A 15 9.46 3.57 -4.85
CA THR A 15 8.46 3.93 -5.86
C THR A 15 9.12 4.01 -7.24
N ALA A 16 8.33 3.87 -8.30
CA ALA A 16 8.79 3.80 -9.67
C ALA A 16 9.51 5.07 -10.15
N ASP A 17 9.23 6.21 -9.52
CA ASP A 17 9.93 7.47 -9.77
C ASP A 17 11.23 7.62 -8.94
N GLY A 18 11.54 6.64 -8.09
CA GLY A 18 12.73 6.60 -7.24
C GLY A 18 12.72 7.61 -6.09
N LYS A 19 11.66 8.40 -5.94
CA LYS A 19 11.61 9.52 -4.98
C LYS A 19 11.35 9.06 -3.56
N ARG A 20 10.58 7.98 -3.38
CA ARG A 20 10.20 7.47 -2.06
C ARG A 20 10.74 6.07 -1.87
N PHE A 21 11.17 5.79 -0.65
CA PHE A 21 11.64 4.47 -0.24
C PHE A 21 10.70 3.81 0.76
N LEU A 22 10.87 2.51 0.90
CA LEU A 22 10.24 1.66 1.89
C LEU A 22 11.31 0.74 2.49
N TYR A 23 11.45 0.74 3.81
CA TYR A 23 12.31 -0.21 4.52
C TYR A 23 11.47 -1.22 5.29
N PHE A 24 11.68 -2.50 5.01
CA PHE A 24 11.02 -3.61 5.69
C PHE A 24 11.89 -4.05 6.85
N LEU A 25 11.45 -3.78 8.08
CA LEU A 25 12.24 -4.01 9.29
C LEU A 25 11.95 -5.39 9.89
N GLY A 26 13.01 -6.09 10.27
CA GLY A 26 12.92 -7.41 10.87
C GLY A 26 12.08 -7.46 12.13
N THR A 27 11.43 -8.60 12.36
CA THR A 27 11.00 -9.01 13.71
C THR A 27 12.14 -9.76 14.37
N ASP A 28 12.41 -9.48 15.65
CA ASP A 28 12.95 -10.50 16.55
C ASP A 28 11.87 -11.57 16.69
N VAL A 29 11.88 -12.53 15.76
CA VAL A 29 10.75 -13.42 15.52
C VAL A 29 10.47 -14.23 16.78
N LEU A 30 9.32 -14.01 17.41
CA LEU A 30 8.79 -14.97 18.36
C LEU A 30 8.63 -16.31 17.62
N PRO A 31 9.05 -17.46 18.17
CA PRO A 31 9.25 -18.72 17.42
C PRO A 31 8.04 -19.24 16.63
N TYR A 32 6.84 -18.71 16.90
CA TYR A 32 5.56 -19.10 16.33
C TYR A 32 5.01 -18.11 15.29
N TRP A 33 5.75 -17.05 14.92
CA TRP A 33 5.33 -16.12 13.88
C TRP A 33 5.82 -16.55 12.49
N GLU A 34 4.90 -16.52 11.52
CA GLU A 34 5.19 -16.78 10.11
C GLU A 34 5.71 -15.54 9.36
N GLN A 35 5.63 -14.34 9.95
CA GLN A 35 6.09 -13.09 9.31
C GLN A 35 7.56 -12.78 9.63
N ARG A 36 8.33 -12.35 8.61
CA ARG A 36 9.73 -11.93 8.75
C ARG A 36 9.92 -10.47 9.11
N PHE A 37 8.96 -9.62 8.71
CA PHE A 37 8.90 -8.23 9.11
C PHE A 37 7.57 -7.93 9.78
N TRP A 38 7.54 -6.91 10.63
CA TRP A 38 6.31 -6.43 11.27
C TRP A 38 6.10 -4.93 11.10
N THR A 39 7.16 -4.19 10.78
CA THR A 39 7.09 -2.74 10.56
C THR A 39 7.69 -2.44 9.19
N VAL A 40 6.99 -1.59 8.45
CA VAL A 40 7.51 -0.98 7.23
C VAL A 40 7.65 0.50 7.46
N VAL A 41 8.85 1.03 7.27
CA VAL A 41 9.11 2.48 7.28
C VAL A 41 8.82 2.98 5.88
N LEU A 42 7.90 3.94 5.75
CA LEU A 42 7.52 4.56 4.48
C LEU A 42 7.99 6.01 4.47
N ASP A 43 8.68 6.41 3.39
CA ASP A 43 8.95 7.81 3.11
C ASP A 43 7.67 8.52 2.63
N THR A 44 7.20 9.52 3.36
CA THR A 44 6.01 10.30 2.99
C THR A 44 6.34 11.51 2.10
N GLY A 45 7.61 11.77 1.81
CA GLY A 45 8.08 12.96 1.10
C GLY A 45 8.42 14.15 2.01
N ALA A 46 8.10 14.05 3.30
CA ALA A 46 8.55 14.99 4.34
C ALA A 46 9.30 14.24 5.45
N ASP A 47 8.64 13.23 6.03
CA ASP A 47 9.16 12.40 7.11
C ASP A 47 8.97 10.90 6.79
N GLY A 48 9.63 10.04 7.57
CA GLY A 48 9.36 8.61 7.55
C GLY A 48 8.27 8.24 8.54
N VAL A 49 7.36 7.34 8.16
CA VAL A 49 6.33 6.78 9.06
C VAL A 49 6.49 5.28 9.20
N GLY A 50 6.46 4.79 10.44
CA GLY A 50 6.45 3.36 10.74
C GLY A 50 5.04 2.79 10.65
N VAL A 51 4.82 1.88 9.70
CA VAL A 51 3.53 1.21 9.51
C VAL A 51 3.63 -0.24 9.99
N PRO A 52 2.97 -0.62 11.09
CA PRO A 52 2.92 -2.02 11.49
C PRO A 52 2.04 -2.81 10.52
N VAL A 53 2.51 -3.97 10.07
CA VAL A 53 1.87 -4.83 9.07
C VAL A 53 1.79 -6.26 9.60
N ARG A 54 0.64 -6.90 9.35
CA ARG A 54 0.42 -8.33 9.64
C ARG A 54 -0.13 -9.06 8.42
N TYR A 55 0.36 -10.27 8.17
CA TYR A 55 -0.02 -11.03 6.97
C TYR A 55 -1.47 -11.54 7.02
N GLY A 56 -1.98 -11.88 8.21
CA GLY A 56 -3.30 -12.47 8.39
C GLY A 56 -3.78 -12.48 9.85
N THR A 57 -4.60 -13.48 10.20
CA THR A 57 -5.17 -13.69 11.55
C THR A 57 -4.54 -14.85 12.31
N VAL A 58 -3.78 -15.71 11.62
CA VAL A 58 -3.17 -16.92 12.19
C VAL A 58 -1.65 -16.74 12.12
N ALA A 59 -0.97 -16.98 13.25
CA ALA A 59 0.48 -16.97 13.37
C ALA A 59 1.17 -15.67 12.88
N SER A 60 0.50 -14.52 13.01
CA SER A 60 1.04 -13.19 12.67
C SER A 60 1.17 -12.31 13.92
N ALA A 61 1.73 -11.11 13.77
CA ALA A 61 1.70 -10.10 14.83
C ALA A 61 0.26 -9.82 15.30
N SER A 62 0.13 -9.51 16.60
CA SER A 62 -1.15 -9.21 17.26
C SER A 62 -1.71 -7.84 16.86
N VAL A 63 -0.84 -6.90 16.49
CA VAL A 63 -1.17 -5.52 16.12
C VAL A 63 -0.58 -5.19 14.75
N GLY A 64 -1.33 -4.45 13.94
CA GLY A 64 -0.89 -3.94 12.64
C GLY A 64 -1.97 -4.00 11.58
N TRP A 65 -1.71 -3.32 10.47
CA TRP A 65 -2.57 -3.34 9.30
C TRP A 65 -2.52 -4.71 8.64
N THR A 66 -3.68 -5.33 8.44
CA THR A 66 -3.76 -6.56 7.66
C THR A 66 -3.56 -6.27 6.17
N LEU A 67 -3.04 -7.23 5.42
CA LEU A 67 -2.96 -7.12 3.95
C LEU A 67 -4.33 -6.85 3.32
N ARG A 68 -5.39 -7.40 3.91
CA ARG A 68 -6.77 -7.16 3.45
C ARG A 68 -7.19 -5.70 3.66
N GLN A 69 -6.88 -5.10 4.80
CA GLN A 69 -7.18 -3.68 5.07
C GLN A 69 -6.38 -2.76 4.14
N LEU A 70 -5.07 -3.01 3.95
CA LEU A 70 -4.23 -2.24 3.03
C LEU A 70 -4.77 -2.27 1.59
N LEU A 71 -5.16 -3.46 1.10
CA LEU A 71 -5.80 -3.61 -0.21
C LEU A 71 -7.15 -2.87 -0.30
N CYS A 72 -7.93 -2.88 0.79
CA CYS A 72 -9.20 -2.15 0.83
C CYS A 72 -9.00 -0.64 0.79
N ILE A 73 -7.99 -0.12 1.49
CA ILE A 73 -7.63 1.31 1.46
C ILE A 73 -7.17 1.71 0.06
N ALA A 74 -6.25 0.95 -0.55
CA ALA A 74 -5.80 1.21 -1.92
C ALA A 74 -6.98 1.17 -2.91
N ARG A 75 -7.86 0.18 -2.80
CA ARG A 75 -9.06 0.06 -3.64
C ARG A 75 -10.02 1.24 -3.44
N ALA A 76 -10.31 1.61 -2.19
CA ALA A 76 -11.17 2.75 -1.89
C ALA A 76 -10.61 4.05 -2.48
N ARG A 77 -9.29 4.24 -2.42
CA ARG A 77 -8.63 5.39 -3.02
C ARG A 77 -8.76 5.39 -4.54
N MET A 78 -8.58 4.23 -5.18
CA MET A 78 -8.77 4.10 -6.62
C MET A 78 -10.23 4.27 -7.06
N THR A 79 -11.21 3.96 -6.19
CA THR A 79 -12.63 4.27 -6.46
C THR A 79 -12.86 5.78 -6.55
N LEU A 80 -12.27 6.56 -5.63
CA LEU A 80 -12.35 8.02 -5.70
C LEU A 80 -11.64 8.57 -6.94
N GLU A 81 -10.48 8.00 -7.29
CA GLU A 81 -9.76 8.41 -8.48
C GLU A 81 -10.54 8.10 -9.77
N GLN A 82 -11.18 6.93 -9.85
CA GLN A 82 -12.04 6.58 -10.99
C GLN A 82 -13.26 7.50 -11.09
N ALA A 83 -13.83 7.94 -9.97
CA ALA A 83 -14.93 8.89 -9.97
C ALA A 83 -14.48 10.29 -10.43
N ARG A 84 -13.27 10.70 -10.05
CA ARG A 84 -12.67 11.99 -10.41
C ARG A 84 -12.21 12.05 -11.86
N ALA A 85 -11.55 10.99 -12.33
CA ALA A 85 -10.93 10.90 -13.66
C ALA A 85 -11.16 9.50 -14.27
N PRO A 86 -12.35 9.22 -14.83
CA PRO A 86 -12.72 7.89 -15.32
C PRO A 86 -11.78 7.31 -16.40
N GLU A 87 -11.21 8.18 -17.23
CA GLU A 87 -10.27 7.82 -18.31
C GLU A 87 -8.81 7.81 -17.83
N GLY A 88 -8.57 8.13 -16.55
CA GLY A 88 -7.23 8.26 -15.97
C GLY A 88 -6.50 6.95 -15.72
N GLY A 89 -7.14 5.79 -15.95
CA GLY A 89 -6.54 4.46 -15.78
C GLY A 89 -6.76 3.79 -14.42
N ALA A 90 -7.52 4.41 -13.51
CA ALA A 90 -7.82 3.83 -12.19
C ALA A 90 -8.65 2.54 -12.25
N LEU A 91 -9.46 2.35 -13.30
CA LEU A 91 -10.23 1.12 -13.51
C LEU A 91 -9.34 -0.13 -13.58
N ALA A 92 -8.21 -0.07 -14.29
CA ALA A 92 -7.29 -1.21 -14.39
C ALA A 92 -6.70 -1.57 -13.01
N VAL A 93 -6.41 -0.55 -12.18
CA VAL A 93 -5.96 -0.77 -10.80
C VAL A 93 -7.07 -1.42 -9.97
N LEU A 94 -8.31 -0.93 -10.07
CA LEU A 94 -9.48 -1.47 -9.37
C LEU A 94 -9.75 -2.93 -9.71
N GLU A 95 -9.68 -3.31 -10.98
CA GLU A 95 -9.89 -4.68 -11.44
C GLU A 95 -8.84 -5.63 -10.86
N ALA A 96 -7.57 -5.25 -10.92
CA ALA A 96 -6.45 -6.01 -10.38
C ALA A 96 -6.52 -6.12 -8.85
N LEU A 97 -6.82 -5.03 -8.14
CA LEU A 97 -7.05 -5.06 -6.68
C LEU A 97 -8.27 -5.92 -6.31
N GLY A 98 -9.35 -5.87 -7.10
CA GLY A 98 -10.52 -6.72 -6.92
C GLY A 98 -10.19 -8.20 -7.07
N LYS A 99 -9.35 -8.56 -8.05
CA LYS A 99 -8.81 -9.91 -8.22
C LYS A 99 -7.94 -10.31 -7.04
N ALA A 100 -7.03 -9.46 -6.59
CA ALA A 100 -6.17 -9.70 -5.43
C ALA A 100 -6.99 -9.98 -4.15
N ILE A 101 -7.99 -9.15 -3.85
CA ILE A 101 -8.86 -9.30 -2.66
C ILE A 101 -9.64 -10.62 -2.69
N ARG A 102 -10.15 -11.01 -3.87
CA ARG A 102 -10.82 -12.31 -4.05
C ARG A 102 -9.86 -13.47 -3.87
N LEU A 103 -8.60 -13.32 -4.26
CA LEU A 103 -7.58 -14.36 -4.16
C LEU A 103 -6.91 -14.43 -2.79
N LEU A 104 -6.94 -13.36 -2.00
CA LEU A 104 -6.34 -13.36 -0.66
C LEU A 104 -7.03 -14.42 0.22
N PRO A 105 -6.27 -15.29 0.94
CA PRO A 105 -6.85 -16.27 1.83
C PRO A 105 -7.90 -15.66 2.78
N PRO A 106 -8.97 -16.41 3.10
CA PRO A 106 -9.96 -15.93 4.06
C PRO A 106 -9.28 -15.62 5.40
N GLY A 107 -9.75 -14.57 6.06
CA GLY A 107 -9.19 -14.03 7.29
C GLY A 107 -10.20 -13.07 7.91
N ASP A 108 -9.75 -11.93 8.42
CA ASP A 108 -10.64 -10.88 8.91
C ASP A 108 -11.68 -10.46 7.86
N PRO A 109 -12.89 -10.02 8.28
CA PRO A 109 -13.89 -9.47 7.38
C PRO A 109 -13.31 -8.39 6.47
N LEU A 110 -13.78 -8.32 5.23
CA LEU A 110 -13.32 -7.34 4.25
C LEU A 110 -13.57 -5.92 4.77
N GLY A 111 -12.49 -5.16 4.96
CA GLY A 111 -12.56 -3.79 5.49
C GLY A 111 -13.04 -3.70 6.94
N GLY A 112 -13.06 -4.81 7.69
CA GLY A 112 -13.45 -4.84 9.10
C GLY A 112 -12.67 -3.79 9.89
N GLY A 113 -13.40 -2.84 10.47
CA GLY A 113 -12.85 -1.80 11.33
C GLY A 113 -12.06 -0.70 10.61
N VAL A 114 -12.10 -0.57 9.28
CA VAL A 114 -11.49 0.58 8.57
C VAL A 114 -12.52 1.70 8.43
N SER A 115 -12.18 2.88 8.94
CA SER A 115 -12.93 4.12 8.72
C SER A 115 -12.09 5.11 7.90
N PHE A 116 -12.76 5.98 7.16
CA PHE A 116 -12.13 7.00 6.34
C PHE A 116 -12.54 8.39 6.82
N ALA A 117 -11.59 9.32 6.82
CA ALA A 117 -11.82 10.70 7.24
C ALA A 117 -11.13 11.71 6.31
N PRO A 118 -11.67 12.93 6.18
CA PRO A 118 -10.94 14.05 5.59
C PRO A 118 -9.63 14.27 6.35
N GLY A 119 -8.52 14.42 5.62
CA GLY A 119 -7.26 14.83 6.23
C GLY A 119 -7.12 16.35 6.30
N VAL A 120 -6.00 16.78 6.86
CA VAL A 120 -5.71 18.21 7.13
C VAL A 120 -5.39 19.00 5.86
N LEU A 121 -4.76 18.36 4.87
CA LEU A 121 -4.34 19.03 3.64
C LEU A 121 -5.49 19.12 2.62
N PRO A 122 -5.59 20.23 1.86
CA PRO A 122 -6.53 20.34 0.75
C PRO A 122 -6.37 19.18 -0.23
N SER A 123 -7.49 18.59 -0.64
CA SER A 123 -7.48 17.39 -1.47
C SER A 123 -8.70 17.36 -2.40
N PRO A 124 -8.57 16.89 -3.65
CA PRO A 124 -9.71 16.58 -4.50
C PRO A 124 -10.45 15.33 -4.02
N TYR A 125 -9.90 14.59 -3.05
CA TYR A 125 -10.51 13.41 -2.47
C TYR A 125 -11.30 13.75 -1.21
N GLY A 126 -12.49 13.15 -1.07
CA GLY A 126 -13.33 13.33 0.13
C GLY A 126 -12.72 12.76 1.42
N TRP A 127 -11.64 11.98 1.31
CA TRP A 127 -10.85 11.51 2.45
C TRP A 127 -9.39 11.32 2.03
N THR A 128 -8.49 11.50 2.99
CA THR A 128 -7.05 11.20 2.86
C THR A 128 -6.52 10.48 4.10
N GLU A 129 -7.34 10.23 5.11
CA GLU A 129 -6.96 9.43 6.28
C GLU A 129 -7.77 8.13 6.33
N ALA A 130 -7.08 7.03 6.65
CA ALA A 130 -7.69 5.75 6.97
C ALA A 130 -7.31 5.33 8.39
N ARG A 131 -8.28 4.83 9.16
CA ARG A 131 -8.07 4.45 10.57
C ARG A 131 -8.63 3.07 10.87
N SER A 132 -7.99 2.34 11.79
CA SER A 132 -8.50 1.10 12.35
C SER A 132 -8.04 0.91 13.79
N GLY A 133 -8.96 1.12 14.75
CA GLY A 133 -8.58 1.19 16.16
C GLY A 133 -7.61 2.34 16.41
N GLU A 134 -6.43 2.03 16.94
CA GLU A 134 -5.33 2.98 17.16
C GLU A 134 -4.42 3.17 15.94
N LEU A 135 -4.64 2.41 14.87
CA LEU A 135 -3.84 2.51 13.65
C LEU A 135 -4.37 3.62 12.74
N ASP A 136 -3.46 4.42 12.21
CA ASP A 136 -3.75 5.48 11.25
C ASP A 136 -2.81 5.42 10.03
N LEU A 137 -3.33 5.87 8.89
CA LEU A 137 -2.58 6.07 7.66
C LEU A 137 -3.02 7.37 7.02
N VAL A 138 -2.08 8.29 6.83
CA VAL A 138 -2.29 9.53 6.09
C VAL A 138 -1.81 9.32 4.66
N LEU A 139 -2.74 9.32 3.71
CA LEU A 139 -2.47 9.18 2.29
C LEU A 139 -2.16 10.54 1.65
N CYS A 140 -1.32 10.52 0.63
CA CYS A 140 -1.03 11.68 -0.21
C CYS A 140 -2.33 12.32 -0.73
N PRO A 141 -2.54 13.65 -0.63
CA PRO A 141 -3.74 14.29 -1.16
C PRO A 141 -3.67 14.46 -2.69
N ASP A 142 -2.47 14.54 -3.27
CA ASP A 142 -2.28 14.76 -4.70
C ASP A 142 -2.52 13.49 -5.54
N PRO A 143 -3.41 13.53 -6.55
CA PRO A 143 -3.60 12.45 -7.52
C PRO A 143 -2.35 11.98 -8.27
N GLU A 144 -1.37 12.87 -8.39
CA GLU A 144 -0.11 12.64 -9.11
C GLU A 144 1.04 12.25 -8.19
N SER A 145 0.75 12.07 -6.90
CA SER A 145 1.71 11.53 -5.94
C SER A 145 2.96 12.42 -5.78
N ARG A 146 2.82 13.74 -5.88
CA ARG A 146 3.92 14.72 -5.70
C ARG A 146 3.98 15.24 -4.26
N ASP A 147 2.83 15.41 -3.62
CA ASP A 147 2.70 15.99 -2.28
C ASP A 147 3.03 14.99 -1.17
N GLU A 148 3.06 15.48 0.08
CA GLU A 148 3.31 14.69 1.28
C GLU A 148 2.21 13.67 1.57
N GLY A 149 2.58 12.51 2.13
CA GLY A 149 1.69 11.47 2.65
C GLY A 149 1.82 10.18 1.86
N ILE A 150 1.33 9.05 2.36
CA ILE A 150 1.54 7.72 1.75
C ILE A 150 0.84 7.61 0.40
N VAL A 151 1.55 7.20 -0.65
CA VAL A 151 0.92 7.01 -1.98
C VAL A 151 0.34 5.60 -2.13
N PRO A 152 -0.69 5.41 -2.97
CA PRO A 152 -1.25 4.08 -3.25
C PRO A 152 -0.20 3.07 -3.70
N GLU A 153 0.79 3.52 -4.47
CA GLU A 153 1.92 2.68 -4.92
C GLU A 153 2.66 2.04 -3.74
N GLN A 154 2.97 2.80 -2.67
CA GLN A 154 3.65 2.29 -1.48
C GLN A 154 2.83 1.22 -0.78
N LEU A 155 1.52 1.43 -0.64
CA LEU A 155 0.63 0.42 -0.05
C LEU A 155 0.64 -0.89 -0.85
N ILE A 156 0.64 -0.79 -2.18
CA ILE A 156 0.66 -1.96 -3.06
C ILE A 156 2.03 -2.67 -2.99
N ILE A 157 3.14 -1.94 -2.90
CA ILE A 157 4.49 -2.51 -2.71
C ILE A 157 4.55 -3.28 -1.38
N VAL A 158 4.03 -2.72 -0.29
CA VAL A 158 3.97 -3.39 1.01
C VAL A 158 3.25 -4.75 0.90
N VAL A 159 2.12 -4.78 0.19
CA VAL A 159 1.37 -6.02 0.00
C VAL A 159 2.10 -7.01 -0.91
N ASP A 160 2.77 -6.57 -2.00
CA ASP A 160 3.57 -7.49 -2.84
C ASP A 160 4.69 -8.15 -2.05
N GLU A 161 5.42 -7.36 -1.25
CA GLU A 161 6.54 -7.85 -0.45
C GLU A 161 6.05 -8.81 0.63
N ALA A 162 4.98 -8.45 1.35
CA ALA A 162 4.36 -9.34 2.34
C ALA A 162 3.89 -10.67 1.73
N LEU A 163 3.26 -10.63 0.56
CA LEU A 163 2.82 -11.83 -0.14
C LEU A 163 3.99 -12.67 -0.67
N ARG A 164 5.10 -12.04 -1.08
CA ARG A 164 6.33 -12.78 -1.42
C ARG A 164 6.80 -13.59 -0.23
N GLU A 165 7.06 -12.91 0.89
CA GLU A 165 7.62 -13.53 2.07
C GLU A 165 6.69 -14.63 2.61
N TRP A 166 5.38 -14.37 2.62
CA TRP A 166 4.40 -15.37 3.03
C TRP A 166 4.39 -16.58 2.09
N ALA A 167 4.43 -16.37 0.78
CA ALA A 167 4.40 -17.45 -0.19
C ALA A 167 5.69 -18.29 -0.19
N GLU A 168 6.83 -17.70 0.15
CA GLU A 168 8.11 -18.41 0.33
C GLU A 168 8.10 -19.30 1.58
N ARG A 169 7.42 -18.88 2.65
CA ARG A 169 7.30 -19.64 3.90
C ARG A 169 6.17 -20.66 3.92
N ALA A 170 5.09 -20.38 3.19
CA ALA A 170 3.94 -21.26 3.03
C ALA A 170 3.72 -21.63 1.55
N PRO A 171 4.71 -22.29 0.89
CA PRO A 171 4.65 -22.58 -0.56
C PRO A 171 3.51 -23.53 -0.94
N TYR A 172 2.98 -24.28 0.03
CA TYR A 172 1.81 -25.15 -0.14
C TYR A 172 0.50 -24.36 -0.35
N ILE A 173 0.46 -23.07 -0.04
CA ILE A 173 -0.68 -22.19 -0.30
C ILE A 173 -0.49 -21.51 -1.66
N SER A 174 -0.68 -22.27 -2.74
CA SER A 174 -0.49 -21.81 -4.13
C SER A 174 -1.25 -20.51 -4.46
N ARG A 175 -2.38 -20.28 -3.78
CA ARG A 175 -3.21 -19.08 -3.92
C ARG A 175 -2.48 -17.79 -3.56
N LEU A 176 -1.47 -17.83 -2.68
CA LEU A 176 -0.65 -16.65 -2.33
C LEU A 176 0.11 -16.13 -3.56
N TRP A 177 0.69 -17.01 -4.36
CA TRP A 177 1.37 -16.63 -5.61
C TRP A 177 0.41 -16.01 -6.62
N THR A 178 -0.79 -16.58 -6.79
CA THR A 178 -1.81 -16.02 -7.68
C THR A 178 -2.31 -14.66 -7.19
N CYS A 179 -2.49 -14.51 -5.88
CA CYS A 179 -2.85 -13.22 -5.27
C CYS A 179 -1.75 -12.18 -5.52
N ARG A 180 -0.49 -12.55 -5.30
CA ARG A 180 0.67 -11.71 -5.56
C ARG A 180 0.74 -11.23 -7.01
N ASN A 181 0.48 -12.11 -7.98
CA ASN A 181 0.44 -11.73 -9.39
C ASN A 181 -0.61 -10.65 -9.67
N ALA A 182 -1.80 -10.75 -9.05
CA ALA A 182 -2.83 -9.71 -9.16
C ALA A 182 -2.42 -8.40 -8.48
N VAL A 183 -1.67 -8.45 -7.37
CA VAL A 183 -1.12 -7.25 -6.72
C VAL A 183 -0.06 -6.59 -7.60
N ARG A 184 0.78 -7.37 -8.29
CA ARG A 184 1.76 -6.85 -9.27
C ARG A 184 1.10 -6.25 -10.50
N GLU A 185 0.01 -6.83 -10.98
CA GLU A 185 -0.84 -6.24 -12.03
C GLU A 185 -1.36 -4.86 -11.57
N ALA A 186 -1.85 -4.76 -10.33
CA ALA A 186 -2.31 -3.50 -9.75
C ALA A 186 -1.18 -2.46 -9.62
N LEU A 187 0.01 -2.90 -9.19
CA LEU A 187 1.18 -2.03 -9.07
C LEU A 187 1.59 -1.46 -10.43
N ALA A 188 1.68 -2.31 -11.45
CA ALA A 188 2.04 -1.89 -12.80
C ALA A 188 0.99 -0.93 -13.39
N ALA A 189 -0.30 -1.17 -13.11
CA ALA A 189 -1.38 -0.28 -13.52
C ALA A 189 -1.29 1.08 -12.81
N GLU A 190 -1.00 1.10 -11.50
CA GLU A 190 -0.88 2.34 -10.72
C GLU A 190 0.32 3.18 -11.17
N ILE A 191 1.48 2.55 -11.39
CA ILE A 191 2.67 3.22 -11.92
C ILE A 191 2.35 3.88 -13.26
N ARG A 192 1.64 3.19 -14.14
CA ARG A 192 1.22 3.73 -15.43
C ARG A 192 0.24 4.89 -15.25
N ARG A 193 -0.75 4.75 -14.36
CA ARG A 193 -1.75 5.79 -14.05
C ARG A 193 -1.08 7.10 -13.61
N VAL A 194 -0.22 7.02 -12.59
CA VAL A 194 0.51 8.18 -12.06
C VAL A 194 1.39 8.81 -13.13
N ARG A 195 2.09 8.00 -13.93
CA ARG A 195 2.94 8.51 -15.02
C ARG A 195 2.13 9.31 -16.04
N LEU A 196 0.98 8.80 -16.46
CA LEU A 196 0.10 9.50 -17.41
C LEU A 196 -0.47 10.79 -16.81
N ALA A 197 -0.91 10.75 -15.55
CA ALA A 197 -1.44 11.92 -14.86
C ALA A 197 -0.40 13.06 -14.77
N ARG A 198 0.86 12.72 -14.45
CA ARG A 198 1.97 13.69 -14.42
C ARG A 198 2.27 14.31 -15.78
N VAL A 199 2.23 13.52 -16.86
CA VAL A 199 2.43 14.04 -18.22
C VAL A 199 1.32 15.02 -18.59
N ALA A 200 0.06 14.64 -18.38
CA ALA A 200 -1.09 15.50 -18.69
C ALA A 200 -1.03 16.83 -17.90
N ALA A 201 -0.62 16.79 -16.64
CA ALA A 201 -0.46 17.99 -15.82
C ALA A 201 0.75 18.86 -16.24
N GLY A 202 1.84 18.25 -16.71
CA GLY A 202 2.97 18.96 -17.28
C GLY A 202 2.61 19.67 -18.60
N GLU A 203 1.80 19.04 -19.44
CA GLU A 203 1.26 19.64 -20.67
C GLU A 203 0.29 20.80 -20.36
N ALA A 204 -0.54 20.67 -19.33
CA ALA A 204 -1.44 21.74 -18.88
C ALA A 204 -0.68 22.96 -18.32
N GLY A 205 0.47 22.75 -17.67
CA GLY A 205 1.30 23.83 -17.13
C GLY A 205 2.14 24.61 -18.15
N ALA A 206 2.34 24.07 -19.36
CA ALA A 206 3.09 24.72 -20.44
C ALA A 206 2.20 25.57 -21.38
N ALA A 207 0.87 25.44 -21.25
CA ALA A 207 -0.11 26.11 -22.10
C ALA A 207 -0.78 27.33 -21.45
N GLY A 208 -0.34 27.75 -20.25
CA GLY A 208 -0.80 28.94 -19.53
C GLY A 208 0.32 29.96 -19.33
#